data_AF-A0A167BMA6-F1
#
_entry.id   AF-A0A167BMA6-F1
#
_cell.length_a   1.000
_cell.length_b   1.000
_cell.length_c   1.000
_cell.angle_alpha   90.00
_cell.angle_beta   90.00
_cell.angle_gamma   90.00
#
_symmetry.space_group_name_H-M   'P 1'
#
loop_
_entity.id
_entity.type
_entity.pdbx_description
1 polymer ?
#
loop_
_entity_poly.entity_id
_entity_poly.type
_entity_poly.pdbx_seq_one_letter_code
_entity_poly.pdbx_strand_id
1 'polypeptide(L)'
;MELIEVPLEIDFTDAIDAIVFDQMKTEKPNYHGIGEMHRVDFVVELEEGILFVEVKDPSNPRAQAKGLEKFNEDLKNGSLSDTFAAKFIDTFLYRWAEDLLHKPVYYISLVTFEDSELLPNFSDEIAKKLPPMGKSIPRWKRQLAENCQVFNIELWNQSFPKWPATRITPAENA
;
A
#
# COMPACT_ATOMS: atom_id res chain seq x y z
N MET A 1 -5.09 -8.03 13.54
CA MET A 1 -3.67 -7.69 13.72
C MET A 1 -3.52 -6.21 13.44
N GLU A 2 -3.08 -5.46 14.44
CA GLU A 2 -3.02 -4.00 14.42
C GLU A 2 -1.71 -3.53 13.77
N LEU A 3 -1.82 -2.73 12.71
CA LEU A 3 -0.68 -2.10 12.04
C LEU A 3 -0.83 -0.57 12.07
N ILE A 4 0.28 0.11 12.33
CA ILE A 4 0.32 1.56 12.52
C ILE A 4 1.33 2.15 11.53
N GLU A 5 0.86 3.06 10.69
CA GLU A 5 1.68 3.99 9.90
C GLU A 5 1.29 5.40 10.31
N VAL A 6 2.01 5.98 11.26
CA VAL A 6 1.57 7.17 12.00
C VAL A 6 1.25 8.33 11.05
N PRO A 7 0.05 8.94 11.13
CA PRO A 7 -0.96 8.84 12.19
C PRO A 7 -2.17 7.96 11.82
N LEU A 8 -2.03 6.96 10.96
CA LEU A 8 -3.10 6.04 10.57
C LEU A 8 -2.90 4.68 11.20
N GLU A 9 -4.01 4.11 11.67
CA GLU A 9 -4.07 2.77 12.25
C GLU A 9 -5.15 1.96 11.54
N ILE A 10 -4.83 0.69 11.26
CA ILE A 10 -5.73 -0.29 10.66
C ILE A 10 -5.58 -1.60 11.43
N ASP A 11 -6.68 -2.14 11.93
CA ASP A 11 -6.71 -3.51 12.50
C ASP A 11 -7.27 -4.51 11.49
N PHE A 12 -6.39 -5.33 10.93
CA PHE A 12 -6.75 -6.44 10.05
C PHE A 12 -7.23 -7.63 10.90
N THR A 13 -8.47 -7.57 11.38
CA THR A 13 -9.05 -8.47 12.40
C THR A 13 -9.02 -9.96 12.04
N ASP A 14 -9.02 -10.32 10.76
CA ASP A 14 -8.99 -11.69 10.24
C ASP A 14 -7.70 -12.04 9.48
N ALA A 15 -6.62 -11.27 9.69
CA ALA A 15 -5.30 -11.61 9.17
C ALA A 15 -4.70 -12.85 9.86
N ILE A 16 -4.12 -13.74 9.05
CA ILE A 16 -3.28 -14.86 9.49
C ILE A 16 -1.91 -14.33 9.93
N ASP A 17 -1.36 -13.41 9.15
CA ASP A 17 -0.13 -12.68 9.44
C ASP A 17 -0.22 -11.25 8.88
N ALA A 18 0.47 -10.31 9.51
CA ALA A 18 0.49 -8.92 9.09
C ALA A 18 1.79 -8.27 9.56
N ILE A 19 2.53 -7.66 8.63
CA ILE A 19 3.85 -7.10 8.90
C ILE A 19 3.95 -5.67 8.39
N VAL A 20 4.65 -4.83 9.16
CA VAL A 20 5.22 -3.56 8.67
C VAL A 20 6.40 -3.91 7.79
N PHE A 21 6.19 -3.84 6.48
CA PHE A 21 7.08 -4.39 5.47
C PHE A 21 8.21 -3.44 5.08
N ASP A 22 8.00 -2.13 5.23
CA ASP A 22 9.02 -1.12 4.91
C ASP A 22 10.04 -0.88 6.05
N GLN A 23 9.89 -1.59 7.18
CA GLN A 23 10.71 -1.47 8.38
C GLN A 23 12.20 -1.76 8.14
N MET A 24 13.04 -0.73 8.29
CA MET A 24 14.50 -0.79 8.11
C MET A 24 15.33 -0.94 9.40
N LYS A 25 14.70 -1.02 10.57
CA LYS A 25 15.40 -1.16 11.86
C LYS A 25 15.90 -2.58 12.05
N THR A 26 17.22 -2.74 12.11
CA THR A 26 17.92 -4.03 12.27
C THR A 26 17.49 -4.82 13.50
N GLU A 27 17.02 -4.15 14.55
CA GLU A 27 16.58 -4.75 15.81
C GLU A 27 15.10 -5.16 15.83
N LYS A 28 14.34 -4.84 14.77
CA LYS A 28 12.93 -5.22 14.65
C LYS A 28 12.80 -6.55 13.89
N PRO A 29 11.77 -7.36 14.21
CA PRO A 29 11.45 -8.53 13.41
C PRO A 29 11.13 -8.10 11.97
N ASN A 30 11.33 -9.00 11.01
CA ASN A 30 11.08 -8.75 9.59
C ASN A 30 11.96 -7.65 8.97
N TYR A 31 13.10 -7.32 9.58
CA TYR A 31 14.15 -6.54 8.93
C TYR A 31 14.62 -7.26 7.66
N HIS A 32 14.38 -6.64 6.52
CA HIS A 32 14.59 -7.26 5.22
C HIS A 32 16.00 -7.01 4.64
N GLY A 33 16.79 -6.07 5.19
CA GLY A 33 18.20 -5.89 4.84
C GLY A 33 18.53 -5.27 3.48
N ILE A 34 17.53 -5.03 2.64
CA ILE A 34 17.70 -4.47 1.29
C ILE A 34 17.18 -3.02 1.25
N GLY A 35 18.07 -2.07 0.98
CA GLY A 35 17.74 -0.63 0.91
C GLY A 35 17.46 -0.14 -0.51
N GLU A 36 17.83 -0.92 -1.51
CA GLU A 36 17.82 -0.57 -2.94
C GLU A 36 16.46 -0.77 -3.62
N MET A 37 15.55 -1.51 -2.97
CA MET A 37 14.23 -1.85 -3.50
C MET A 37 13.14 -1.05 -2.79
N HIS A 38 12.11 -0.66 -3.54
CA HIS A 38 10.91 -0.03 -2.99
C HIS A 38 10.07 -1.05 -2.22
N ARG A 39 9.32 -0.57 -1.25
CA ARG A 39 8.49 -1.39 -0.36
C ARG A 39 7.17 -0.71 -0.12
N VAL A 40 6.10 -1.49 -0.13
CA VAL A 40 4.83 -1.07 0.47
C VAL A 40 4.95 -1.01 1.98
N ASP A 41 4.09 -0.26 2.64
CA ASP A 41 4.16 -0.11 4.11
C ASP A 41 3.74 -1.40 4.82
N PHE A 42 2.71 -2.10 4.34
CA PHE A 42 2.25 -3.36 4.93
C PHE A 42 2.11 -4.51 3.94
N VAL A 43 2.39 -5.71 4.42
CA VAL A 43 1.99 -6.97 3.78
C VAL A 43 1.09 -7.72 4.76
N VAL A 44 -0.12 -8.07 4.31
CA VAL A 44 -1.13 -8.74 5.14
C VAL A 44 -1.54 -10.03 4.47
N GLU A 45 -1.38 -11.15 5.18
CA GLU A 45 -1.85 -12.45 4.73
C GLU A 45 -3.24 -12.75 5.30
N LEU A 46 -4.19 -13.00 4.41
CA LEU A 46 -5.54 -13.46 4.71
C LEU A 46 -5.68 -14.93 4.29
N GLU A 47 -6.80 -15.56 4.64
CA GLU A 47 -7.11 -16.93 4.15
C GLU A 47 -7.12 -17.00 2.62
N GLU A 48 -7.83 -16.06 1.98
CA GLU A 48 -8.11 -16.09 0.53
C GLU A 48 -7.12 -15.28 -0.32
N GLY A 49 -6.16 -14.57 0.29
CA GLY A 49 -5.33 -13.63 -0.45
C GLY A 49 -4.22 -12.99 0.37
N ILE A 50 -3.35 -12.26 -0.32
CA ILE A 50 -2.31 -11.41 0.28
C ILE A 50 -2.59 -9.97 -0.15
N LEU A 51 -2.66 -9.06 0.82
CA LEU A 51 -2.77 -7.63 0.57
C LEU A 51 -1.37 -7.02 0.61
N PHE A 52 -1.03 -6.27 -0.43
CA PHE A 52 0.03 -5.28 -0.39
C PHE A 52 -0.63 -3.93 -0.15
N VAL A 53 -0.28 -3.27 0.95
CA VAL A 53 -0.93 -2.03 1.39
C VAL A 53 0.08 -0.90 1.42
N GLU A 54 -0.17 0.13 0.60
CA GLU A 54 0.56 1.39 0.63
C GLU A 54 -0.30 2.48 1.28
N VAL A 55 0.27 3.24 2.21
CA VAL A 55 -0.36 4.32 2.95
C VAL A 55 0.35 5.63 2.64
N LYS A 56 -0.43 6.64 2.26
CA LYS A 56 0.07 7.99 1.99
C LYS A 56 -0.85 9.03 2.62
N ASP A 57 -0.33 9.83 3.53
CA ASP A 57 -1.13 10.84 4.26
C ASP A 57 -0.73 12.28 3.88
N PRO A 58 -1.08 12.79 2.68
CA PRO A 58 -0.80 14.18 2.32
C PRO A 58 -1.64 15.17 3.15
N SER A 59 -2.75 14.73 3.75
CA SER A 59 -3.60 15.52 4.64
C SER A 59 -3.14 15.47 6.10
N ASN A 60 -1.95 14.95 6.40
CA ASN A 60 -1.42 14.94 7.76
C ASN A 60 -1.33 16.40 8.26
N PRO A 61 -2.00 16.77 9.38
CA PRO A 61 -1.95 18.14 9.90
C PRO A 61 -0.55 18.62 10.28
N ARG A 62 0.39 17.69 10.47
CA ARG A 62 1.81 17.95 10.75
C ARG A 62 2.68 17.96 9.49
N ALA A 63 2.14 17.61 8.32
CA ALA A 63 2.87 17.71 7.08
C ALA A 63 3.21 19.18 6.82
N GLN A 64 4.47 19.43 6.47
CA GLN A 64 4.89 20.75 6.04
C GLN A 64 4.22 21.09 4.70
N ALA A 65 3.87 22.36 4.47
CA ALA A 65 3.28 22.82 3.21
C ALA A 65 4.06 22.34 1.96
N LYS A 66 5.39 22.27 2.07
CA LYS A 66 6.30 21.73 1.05
C LYS A 66 6.03 20.27 0.69
N GLY A 67 5.62 19.44 1.66
CA GLY A 67 5.28 18.04 1.44
C GLY A 67 4.01 17.87 0.62
N LEU A 68 3.01 18.71 0.88
CA LEU A 68 1.76 18.74 0.11
C LEU A 68 1.98 19.29 -1.31
N GLU A 69 2.79 20.34 -1.47
CA GLU A 69 3.19 20.86 -2.78
C GLU A 69 3.89 19.78 -3.61
N LYS A 70 4.89 19.11 -3.03
CA LYS A 70 5.59 18.01 -3.69
C LYS A 70 4.63 16.89 -4.08
N PHE A 71 3.73 16.48 -3.18
CA PHE A 71 2.73 15.46 -3.49
C PHE A 71 1.88 15.85 -4.71
N ASN A 72 1.41 17.10 -4.77
CA ASN A 72 0.60 17.60 -5.88
C ASN A 72 1.40 17.69 -7.19
N GLU A 73 2.69 18.07 -7.13
CA GLU A 73 3.59 18.07 -8.27
C GLU A 73 3.81 16.64 -8.80
N ASP A 74 4.12 15.71 -7.90
CA ASP A 74 4.38 14.30 -8.23
C ASP A 74 3.12 13.62 -8.80
N LEU A 75 1.93 13.97 -8.30
CA LEU A 75 0.66 13.51 -8.85
C LEU A 75 0.43 14.04 -10.26
N LYS A 76 0.65 15.35 -10.49
CA LYS A 76 0.43 15.99 -11.80
C LYS A 76 1.42 15.53 -12.87
N ASN A 77 2.67 15.29 -12.50
CA ASN A 77 3.71 14.87 -13.44
C ASN A 77 3.78 13.35 -13.64
N GLY A 78 2.99 12.57 -12.89
CA GLY A 78 2.89 11.11 -13.00
C GLY A 78 3.98 10.33 -12.23
N SER A 79 4.96 11.00 -11.61
CA SER A 79 6.02 10.34 -10.84
C SER A 79 5.49 9.64 -9.59
N LEU A 80 4.36 10.10 -9.05
CA LEU A 80 3.71 9.44 -7.93
C LEU A 80 3.23 8.03 -8.31
N SER A 81 2.60 7.88 -9.49
CA SER A 81 2.17 6.55 -9.96
C SER A 81 3.36 5.67 -10.36
N ASP A 82 4.47 6.24 -10.82
CA ASP A 82 5.72 5.47 -11.02
C ASP A 82 6.23 4.89 -9.69
N THR A 83 6.23 5.71 -8.63
CA THR A 83 6.67 5.29 -7.30
C THR A 83 5.78 4.19 -6.74
N PHE A 84 4.45 4.32 -6.87
CA PHE A 84 3.51 3.29 -6.41
C PHE A 84 3.64 2.00 -7.21
N ALA A 85 3.86 2.07 -8.52
CA ALA A 85 4.11 0.89 -9.34
C ALA A 85 5.42 0.19 -8.95
N ALA A 86 6.48 0.95 -8.71
CA ALA A 86 7.76 0.42 -8.26
C ALA A 86 7.64 -0.30 -6.91
N LYS A 87 6.93 0.30 -5.94
CA LYS A 87 6.63 -0.33 -4.64
C LYS A 87 5.94 -1.69 -4.80
N PHE A 88 4.96 -1.81 -5.69
CA PHE A 88 4.33 -3.10 -5.97
C PHE A 88 5.32 -4.10 -6.58
N ILE A 89 6.03 -3.72 -7.65
CA ILE A 89 6.91 -4.64 -8.40
C ILE A 89 8.02 -5.18 -7.51
N ASP A 90 8.65 -4.28 -6.74
CA ASP A 90 9.76 -4.63 -5.86
C ASP A 90 9.28 -5.49 -4.68
N THR A 91 8.14 -5.13 -4.05
CA THR A 91 7.51 -5.96 -3.01
C THR A 91 7.16 -7.35 -3.55
N PHE A 92 6.59 -7.43 -4.76
CA PHE A 92 6.26 -8.71 -5.37
C PHE A 92 7.51 -9.57 -5.57
N LEU A 93 8.57 -9.00 -6.15
CA LEU A 93 9.83 -9.73 -6.36
C LEU A 93 10.44 -10.20 -5.04
N TYR A 94 10.37 -9.37 -4.01
CA TYR A 94 10.85 -9.69 -2.68
C TYR A 94 10.09 -10.88 -2.08
N ARG A 95 8.75 -10.80 -2.02
CA ARG A 95 7.91 -11.89 -1.48
C ARG A 95 7.99 -13.16 -2.33
N TRP A 96 8.21 -13.03 -3.64
CA TRP A 96 8.47 -14.16 -4.52
C TRP A 96 9.78 -14.87 -4.17
N ALA A 97 10.85 -14.09 -3.92
CA ALA A 97 12.16 -14.63 -3.54
C ALA A 97 12.16 -15.29 -2.15
N GLU A 98 11.28 -14.85 -1.25
CA GLU A 98 11.03 -15.48 0.05
C GLU A 98 10.17 -16.74 -0.02
N ASP A 99 9.66 -17.09 -1.21
CA ASP A 99 8.67 -18.16 -1.40
C ASP A 99 7.42 -17.95 -0.53
N LEU A 100 6.91 -16.72 -0.46
CA LEU A 100 5.73 -16.34 0.34
C LEU A 100 4.54 -15.87 -0.51
N LEU A 101 4.61 -16.09 -1.83
CA LEU A 101 3.53 -15.78 -2.78
C LEU A 101 2.78 -17.03 -3.24
N HIS A 102 1.98 -17.57 -2.33
CA HIS A 102 1.17 -18.77 -2.56
C HIS A 102 -0.32 -18.49 -2.77
N LYS A 103 -0.76 -17.24 -2.55
CA LYS A 103 -2.14 -16.78 -2.65
C LYS A 103 -2.26 -15.62 -3.65
N PRO A 104 -3.46 -15.30 -4.16
CA PRO A 104 -3.66 -14.14 -5.01
C PRO A 104 -3.25 -12.85 -4.30
N VAL A 105 -2.61 -11.94 -5.04
CA VAL A 105 -2.11 -10.66 -4.51
C VAL A 105 -3.04 -9.53 -4.91
N TYR A 106 -3.46 -8.73 -3.94
CA TYR A 106 -4.26 -7.53 -4.12
C TYR A 106 -3.43 -6.31 -3.72
N TYR A 107 -3.26 -5.36 -4.63
CA TYR A 107 -2.57 -4.11 -4.32
C TYR A 107 -3.61 -3.03 -4.00
N ILE A 108 -3.62 -2.60 -2.74
CA ILE A 108 -4.53 -1.57 -2.26
C ILE A 108 -3.74 -0.43 -1.67
N SER A 109 -4.17 0.80 -1.93
CA SER A 109 -3.52 1.98 -1.38
C SER A 109 -4.50 2.85 -0.63
N LEU A 110 -4.13 3.29 0.57
CA LEU A 110 -4.85 4.29 1.35
C LEU A 110 -4.14 5.63 1.20
N VAL A 111 -4.73 6.55 0.44
CA VAL A 111 -4.23 7.91 0.25
C VAL A 111 -5.23 8.87 0.86
N THR A 112 -4.84 9.60 1.91
CA THR A 112 -5.75 10.57 2.53
C THR A 112 -5.85 11.81 1.65
N PHE A 113 -6.67 11.72 0.63
CA PHE A 113 -6.86 12.77 -0.34
C PHE A 113 -8.30 13.26 -0.26
N GLU A 114 -8.48 14.57 -0.15
CA GLU A 114 -9.81 15.18 0.02
C GLU A 114 -10.64 15.10 -1.27
N ASP A 115 -9.99 15.20 -2.43
CA ASP A 115 -10.67 15.15 -3.73
C ASP A 115 -10.81 13.70 -4.21
N SER A 116 -11.87 13.05 -3.74
CA SER A 116 -12.18 11.65 -4.08
C SER A 116 -12.39 11.40 -5.57
N GLU A 117 -12.69 12.42 -6.37
CA GLU A 117 -12.93 12.27 -7.82
C GLU A 117 -11.65 11.93 -8.59
N LEU A 118 -10.47 12.22 -8.01
CA LEU A 118 -9.18 11.91 -8.62
C LEU A 118 -8.68 10.49 -8.30
N LEU A 119 -9.28 9.78 -7.34
CA LEU A 119 -8.83 8.45 -6.92
C LEU A 119 -8.97 7.37 -8.01
N PRO A 120 -10.06 7.31 -8.81
CA PRO A 120 -10.16 6.36 -9.91
C PRO A 120 -9.07 6.61 -10.97
N ASN A 121 -8.87 7.88 -11.35
CA ASN A 121 -7.82 8.25 -12.30
C ASN A 121 -6.43 7.85 -11.79
N PHE A 122 -6.16 8.07 -10.49
CA PHE A 122 -4.87 7.68 -9.92
C PHE A 122 -4.70 6.15 -9.86
N SER A 123 -5.76 5.40 -9.56
CA SER A 123 -5.77 3.93 -9.64
C SER A 123 -5.44 3.46 -11.05
N ASP A 124 -6.06 4.05 -12.07
CA ASP A 124 -5.82 3.72 -13.49
C ASP A 124 -4.38 4.05 -13.92
N GLU A 125 -3.83 5.18 -13.47
CA GLU A 125 -2.45 5.58 -13.78
C GLU A 125 -1.42 4.63 -13.17
N ILE A 126 -1.66 4.10 -11.97
CA ILE A 126 -0.82 3.04 -11.37
C ILE A 126 -1.02 1.73 -12.15
N ALA A 127 -2.27 1.31 -12.36
CA ALA A 127 -2.59 0.05 -13.03
C ALA A 127 -1.99 -0.07 -14.44
N LYS A 128 -1.93 1.02 -15.20
CA LYS A 128 -1.26 1.06 -16.53
C LYS A 128 0.24 0.76 -16.47
N LYS A 129 0.88 0.99 -15.32
CA LYS A 129 2.31 0.76 -15.08
C LYS A 129 2.59 -0.61 -14.47
N LEU A 130 1.55 -1.33 -14.04
CA LEU A 130 1.65 -2.68 -13.50
C LEU A 130 1.63 -3.74 -14.60
N PRO A 131 2.11 -4.95 -14.29
CA PRO A 131 1.88 -6.11 -15.14
C PRO A 131 0.38 -6.32 -15.43
N PRO A 132 -0.01 -6.89 -16.59
CA PRO A 132 -1.41 -7.10 -16.93
C PRO A 132 -2.20 -7.87 -15.87
N MET A 133 -3.30 -7.27 -15.41
CA MET A 133 -4.27 -7.87 -14.48
C MET A 133 -5.47 -8.44 -15.25
N GLY A 134 -6.00 -9.59 -14.82
CA GLY A 134 -7.24 -10.17 -15.37
C GLY A 134 -7.17 -10.59 -16.85
N LYS A 135 -5.96 -10.68 -17.42
CA LYS A 135 -5.74 -11.09 -18.82
C LYS A 135 -5.04 -12.44 -18.87
N SER A 136 -5.58 -13.35 -19.68
CA SER A 136 -4.90 -14.61 -19.98
C SER A 136 -3.70 -14.33 -20.89
N ILE A 137 -2.50 -14.54 -20.38
CA ILE A 137 -1.25 -14.41 -21.12
C ILE A 137 -0.74 -15.82 -21.44
N PRO A 138 -0.53 -16.20 -22.73
CA PRO A 138 -0.32 -17.60 -23.12
C PRO A 138 0.82 -18.35 -22.42
N ARG A 139 1.84 -17.63 -21.94
CA ARG A 139 3.01 -18.21 -21.28
C ARG A 139 3.00 -18.06 -19.75
N TRP A 140 2.08 -17.26 -19.21
CA TRP A 140 2.03 -17.02 -17.77
C TRP A 140 1.22 -18.12 -17.12
N LYS A 141 1.80 -18.71 -16.08
CA LYS A 141 1.15 -19.74 -15.27
C LYS A 141 0.59 -19.18 -13.95
N ARG A 142 0.88 -17.91 -13.67
CA ARG A 142 0.50 -17.20 -12.44
C ARG A 142 0.14 -15.77 -12.80
N GLN A 143 -0.92 -15.26 -12.18
CA GLN A 143 -1.19 -13.83 -12.15
C GLN A 143 -0.26 -13.16 -11.14
N LEU A 144 0.10 -11.90 -11.38
CA LEU A 144 0.97 -11.13 -10.46
C LEU A 144 0.14 -10.26 -9.52
N ALA A 145 -0.91 -9.61 -10.02
CA ALA A 145 -1.89 -8.87 -9.24
C ALA A 145 -3.31 -9.17 -9.74
N GLU A 146 -4.25 -9.30 -8.81
CA GLU A 146 -5.67 -9.42 -9.11
C GLU A 146 -6.36 -8.05 -9.16
N ASN A 147 -5.86 -7.07 -8.40
CA ASN A 147 -6.41 -5.72 -8.32
C ASN A 147 -5.32 -4.69 -7.99
N CYS A 148 -5.56 -3.43 -8.39
CA CYS A 148 -4.82 -2.24 -8.02
C CYS A 148 -5.83 -1.11 -7.79
N GLN A 149 -6.01 -0.67 -6.54
CA GLN A 149 -7.02 0.35 -6.23
C GLN A 149 -6.57 1.30 -5.12
N VAL A 150 -6.87 2.59 -5.31
CA VAL A 150 -6.60 3.65 -4.35
C VAL A 150 -7.90 4.09 -3.68
N PHE A 151 -7.85 4.24 -2.36
CA PHE A 151 -8.95 4.67 -1.51
C PHE A 151 -8.52 5.87 -0.67
N ASN A 152 -9.47 6.75 -0.35
CA ASN A 152 -9.34 7.59 0.84
C ASN A 152 -9.92 6.86 2.07
N ILE A 153 -9.86 7.48 3.25
CA ILE A 153 -10.34 6.87 4.50
C ILE A 153 -11.83 6.50 4.41
N GLU A 154 -12.65 7.37 3.82
CA GLU A 154 -14.08 7.14 3.71
C GLU A 154 -14.38 5.91 2.83
N LEU A 155 -13.86 5.88 1.60
CA LEU A 155 -14.08 4.77 0.67
C LEU A 155 -13.45 3.46 1.17
N TRP A 156 -12.32 3.54 1.86
CA TRP A 156 -11.71 2.41 2.54
C TRP A 156 -12.67 1.82 3.56
N ASN A 157 -13.21 2.64 4.47
CA ASN A 157 -14.11 2.18 5.54
C ASN A 157 -15.45 1.66 5.00
N GLN A 158 -15.91 2.18 3.86
CA GLN A 158 -17.10 1.66 3.17
C GLN A 158 -16.82 0.30 2.51
N SER A 159 -15.64 0.13 1.91
CA SER A 159 -15.27 -1.07 1.16
C SER A 159 -14.77 -2.21 2.06
N PHE A 160 -14.13 -1.85 3.17
CA PHE A 160 -13.50 -2.76 4.13
C PHE A 160 -14.01 -2.49 5.56
N PRO A 161 -15.30 -2.70 5.85
CA PRO A 161 -15.88 -2.40 7.17
C PRO A 161 -15.28 -3.24 8.31
N LYS A 162 -14.59 -4.35 7.99
CA LYS A 162 -13.87 -5.18 8.96
C LYS A 162 -12.53 -4.60 9.40
N TRP A 163 -11.93 -3.73 8.59
CA TRP A 163 -10.58 -3.20 8.78
C TRP A 163 -10.62 -1.67 8.69
N PRO A 164 -11.37 -0.98 9.57
CA PRO A 164 -11.51 0.46 9.46
C PRO A 164 -10.15 1.15 9.62
N ALA A 165 -9.85 2.07 8.72
CA ALA A 165 -8.73 2.99 8.86
C ALA A 165 -9.15 4.18 9.73
N THR A 166 -8.35 4.46 10.75
CA THR A 166 -8.60 5.54 11.71
C THR A 166 -7.40 6.46 11.86
N ARG A 167 -7.65 7.76 12.06
CA ARG A 167 -6.60 8.72 12.44
C ARG A 167 -6.38 8.64 13.94
N ILE A 168 -5.17 8.31 14.35
CA ILE A 168 -4.74 8.40 15.75
C ILE A 168 -4.06 9.74 16.01
N THR A 169 -4.40 10.34 17.15
CA THR A 169 -3.61 11.46 17.66
C THR A 169 -2.41 10.84 18.36
N PRO A 170 -1.15 11.10 17.93
CA PRO A 170 -0.02 10.57 18.66
C PRO A 170 -0.06 11.13 20.08
N ALA A 171 0.10 10.24 21.06
CA ALA A 171 0.12 10.61 22.47
C ALA A 171 1.07 11.81 22.66
N GLU A 172 0.59 12.86 23.32
CA GLU A 172 1.49 13.88 23.86
C GLU A 172 2.50 13.14 24.74
N ASN A 173 3.79 13.26 24.40
CA ASN A 173 4.88 12.58 25.08
C ASN A 173 4.69 12.64 26.61
N ALA A 174 4.56 11.49 27.25
CA ALA A 174 4.83 11.32 28.68
C ALA A 174 6.33 11.12 28.89
#